data_AF-A0A3R0UFB8-F1
#
_entry.id   AF-A0A3R0UFB8-F1
#
_cell.length_a   1.000
_cell.length_b   1.000
_cell.length_c   1.000
_cell.angle_alpha   90.00
_cell.angle_beta   90.00
_cell.angle_gamma   90.00
#
_symmetry.space_group_name_H-M   'P 1'
#
loop_
_entity.id
_entity.type
_entity.pdbx_description
1 polymer ?
#
loop_
_entity_poly.entity_id
_entity_poly.type
_entity_poly.pdbx_seq_one_letter_code
_entity_poly.pdbx_strand_id
1 'polypeptide(L)'
;MIITHINEAEEQLKIAKNNLVNSQIKDAADSVIGFYQTLTEKYGQKYSLLAQEIAEKSKGKKIGNVNEALAAFEKYQDVLNKKFSKADRDAIFNALESVKYDDWAKHLDNFAKYLKITGRVSFGYDLVSDVLKVRDTGDWKPLFLTLEKKAVDTGLSYLVVLMFSLIAGTTLGIWGVAIVTGILCSFIDKSMLNDLNEALGI
;
A
#
# COMPACT_ATOMS: atom_id res chain seq x y z
N MET A 1 -39.59 -12.38 34.15
CA MET A 1 -39.15 -10.96 34.16
C MET A 1 -37.63 -10.83 34.01
N ILE A 2 -36.79 -11.57 34.75
CA ILE A 2 -35.31 -11.50 34.63
C ILE A 2 -34.80 -11.99 33.26
N ILE A 3 -35.32 -13.09 32.72
CA ILE A 3 -34.90 -13.66 31.42
C ILE A 3 -35.18 -12.70 30.25
N THR A 4 -36.28 -11.95 30.31
CA THR A 4 -36.68 -10.98 29.27
C THR A 4 -35.70 -9.81 29.17
N HIS A 5 -35.26 -9.27 30.31
CA HIS A 5 -34.29 -8.18 30.35
C HIS A 5 -32.87 -8.61 29.90
N ILE A 6 -32.50 -9.88 30.13
CA ILE A 6 -31.21 -10.43 29.65
C ILE A 6 -31.21 -10.49 28.11
N ASN A 7 -32.29 -10.98 27.50
CA ASN A 7 -32.42 -11.06 26.04
C ASN A 7 -32.43 -9.67 25.38
N GLU A 8 -33.06 -8.67 26.01
CA GLU A 8 -33.06 -7.29 25.52
C GLU A 8 -31.66 -6.66 25.58
N ALA A 9 -30.89 -6.91 26.66
CA ALA A 9 -29.52 -6.42 26.79
C ALA A 9 -28.57 -7.04 25.76
N GLU A 10 -28.72 -8.32 25.45
CA GLU A 10 -27.94 -9.00 24.41
C GLU A 10 -28.20 -8.44 23.00
N GLU A 11 -29.47 -8.15 22.69
CA GLU A 11 -29.85 -7.56 21.40
C GLU A 11 -29.33 -6.12 21.26
N GLN A 12 -29.41 -5.32 22.32
CA GLN A 12 -28.84 -3.96 22.35
C GLN A 12 -27.31 -3.98 22.18
N LEU A 13 -26.62 -4.94 22.81
CA LEU A 13 -25.17 -5.11 22.64
C LEU A 13 -24.82 -5.49 21.19
N LYS A 14 -25.62 -6.36 20.55
CA LYS A 14 -25.44 -6.74 19.14
C LYS A 14 -25.65 -5.55 18.21
N ILE A 15 -26.68 -4.74 18.44
CA ILE A 15 -26.95 -3.50 17.69
C ILE A 15 -25.79 -2.51 17.87
N ALA A 16 -25.31 -2.29 19.10
CA ALA A 16 -24.19 -1.40 19.38
C ALA A 16 -22.89 -1.88 18.70
N LYS A 17 -22.62 -3.19 18.73
CA LYS A 17 -21.47 -3.80 18.02
C LYS A 17 -21.58 -3.59 16.51
N ASN A 18 -22.75 -3.84 15.92
CA ASN A 18 -22.96 -3.63 14.49
C ASN A 18 -22.82 -2.15 14.10
N ASN A 19 -23.37 -1.23 14.88
CA ASN A 19 -23.23 0.20 14.65
C ASN A 19 -21.78 0.67 14.76
N LEU A 20 -21.04 0.17 15.75
CA LEU A 20 -19.61 0.45 15.91
C LEU A 20 -18.80 -0.06 14.70
N VAL A 21 -19.04 -1.30 14.27
CA VAL A 21 -18.37 -1.89 13.09
C VAL A 21 -18.70 -1.09 11.83
N ASN A 22 -19.97 -0.73 11.62
CA ASN A 22 -20.39 0.08 10.48
C ASN A 22 -19.74 1.47 10.49
N SER A 23 -19.65 2.11 11.66
CA SER A 23 -18.95 3.39 11.81
C SER A 23 -17.46 3.26 11.47
N GLN A 24 -16.78 2.24 12.00
CA GLN A 24 -15.35 2.04 11.73
C GLN A 24 -15.06 1.74 10.25
N ILE A 25 -15.95 1.00 9.57
CA ILE A 25 -15.84 0.76 8.13
C ILE A 25 -16.05 2.07 7.35
N LYS A 26 -17.01 2.89 7.78
CA LYS A 26 -17.25 4.21 7.19
C LYS A 26 -16.03 5.12 7.37
N ASP A 27 -15.49 5.24 8.57
CA ASP A 27 -14.32 6.08 8.87
C ASP A 27 -13.08 5.63 8.07
N ALA A 28 -12.89 4.32 7.93
CA ALA A 28 -11.84 3.75 7.08
C ALA A 28 -12.06 4.11 5.61
N ALA A 29 -13.30 4.01 5.10
CA ALA A 29 -13.64 4.39 3.74
C ALA A 29 -13.41 5.89 3.48
N ASP A 30 -13.86 6.75 4.39
CA ASP A 30 -13.66 8.20 4.30
C ASP A 30 -12.17 8.56 4.32
N SER A 31 -11.38 7.88 5.15
CA SER A 31 -9.91 8.03 5.18
C SER A 31 -9.25 7.65 3.86
N VAL A 32 -9.67 6.54 3.25
CA VAL A 32 -9.14 6.08 1.95
C VAL A 32 -9.59 6.99 0.81
N ILE A 33 -10.80 7.54 0.86
CA ILE A 33 -11.25 8.57 -0.09
C ILE A 33 -10.37 9.83 0.02
N GLY A 34 -10.12 10.31 1.24
CA GLY A 34 -9.22 11.44 1.49
C GLY A 34 -7.79 11.19 1.00
N PHE A 35 -7.30 9.95 1.10
CA PHE A 35 -6.03 9.54 0.49
C PHE A 35 -6.05 9.69 -1.04
N TYR A 36 -7.08 9.19 -1.74
CA TYR A 36 -7.17 9.34 -3.20
C TYR A 36 -7.33 10.79 -3.67
N GLN A 37 -7.99 11.64 -2.86
CA GLN A 37 -8.02 13.09 -3.09
C GLN A 37 -6.62 13.70 -2.97
N THR A 38 -5.88 13.35 -1.91
CA THR A 38 -4.49 13.76 -1.72
C THR A 38 -3.59 13.31 -2.87
N LEU A 39 -3.78 12.09 -3.40
CA LEU A 39 -3.04 11.63 -4.59
C LEU A 39 -3.36 12.49 -5.82
N THR A 40 -4.62 12.90 -5.99
CA THR A 40 -5.05 13.76 -7.10
C THR A 40 -4.38 15.12 -7.01
N GLU A 41 -4.34 15.71 -5.81
CA GLU A 41 -3.73 17.02 -5.56
C GLU A 41 -2.21 17.00 -5.78
N LYS A 42 -1.53 15.94 -5.31
CA LYS A 42 -0.06 15.85 -5.35
C LYS A 42 0.50 15.33 -6.67
N TYR A 43 -0.19 14.39 -7.31
CA TYR A 43 0.35 13.62 -8.45
C TYR A 43 -0.59 13.57 -9.66
N GLY A 44 -1.77 14.17 -9.56
CA GLY A 44 -2.74 14.25 -10.64
C GLY A 44 -3.80 13.14 -10.63
N GLN A 45 -4.91 13.42 -11.31
CA GLN A 45 -6.09 12.54 -11.34
C GLN A 45 -5.78 11.17 -11.94
N LYS A 46 -4.96 11.09 -12.99
CA LYS A 46 -4.58 9.83 -13.63
C LYS A 46 -3.90 8.87 -12.64
N TYR A 47 -2.99 9.40 -11.81
CA TYR A 47 -2.30 8.59 -10.80
C TYR A 47 -3.26 8.11 -9.71
N SER A 48 -4.18 8.97 -9.25
CA SER A 48 -5.20 8.56 -8.28
C SER A 48 -6.11 7.44 -8.80
N LEU A 49 -6.50 7.50 -10.07
CA LEU A 49 -7.30 6.44 -10.71
C LEU A 49 -6.51 5.13 -10.85
N LEU A 50 -5.23 5.21 -11.23
CA LEU A 50 -4.35 4.04 -11.29
C LEU A 50 -4.22 3.39 -9.90
N ALA A 51 -4.06 4.18 -8.84
CA ALA A 51 -4.00 3.67 -7.47
C ALA A 51 -5.30 2.96 -7.06
N GLN A 52 -6.47 3.50 -7.44
CA GLN A 52 -7.76 2.83 -7.22
C GLN A 52 -7.85 1.50 -7.99
N GLU A 53 -7.38 1.46 -9.24
CA GLU A 53 -7.35 0.23 -10.04
C GLU A 53 -6.43 -0.83 -9.43
N ILE A 54 -5.24 -0.43 -8.96
CA ILE A 54 -4.30 -1.29 -8.22
C ILE A 54 -4.99 -1.90 -6.99
N ALA A 55 -5.67 -1.08 -6.20
CA ALA A 55 -6.40 -1.53 -5.02
C ALA A 55 -7.48 -2.56 -5.39
N GLU A 56 -8.28 -2.29 -6.41
CA GLU A 56 -9.34 -3.19 -6.87
C GLU A 56 -8.77 -4.50 -7.42
N LYS A 57 -7.78 -4.43 -8.32
CA LYS A 57 -7.13 -5.61 -8.91
C LYS A 57 -6.41 -6.48 -7.88
N SER A 58 -6.04 -5.95 -6.71
CA SER A 58 -5.38 -6.71 -5.65
C SER A 58 -6.34 -7.64 -4.88
N LYS A 59 -7.63 -7.32 -4.82
CA LYS A 59 -8.61 -7.98 -3.95
C LYS A 59 -8.72 -9.47 -4.26
N GLY A 60 -8.48 -10.30 -3.24
CA GLY A 60 -8.59 -11.76 -3.34
C GLY A 60 -7.52 -12.45 -4.20
N LYS A 61 -6.58 -11.70 -4.78
CA LYS A 61 -5.49 -12.29 -5.58
C LYS A 61 -4.32 -12.71 -4.71
N LYS A 62 -3.73 -13.86 -5.04
CA LYS A 62 -2.49 -14.35 -4.45
C LYS A 62 -1.27 -13.77 -5.17
N ILE A 63 -0.11 -13.81 -4.51
CA ILE A 63 1.15 -13.52 -5.18
C ILE A 63 1.43 -14.59 -6.24
N GLY A 64 1.77 -14.13 -7.44
CA GLY A 64 2.23 -14.97 -8.54
C GLY A 64 3.72 -15.28 -8.46
N ASN A 65 4.41 -15.31 -9.60
CA ASN A 65 5.85 -15.57 -9.63
C ASN A 65 6.66 -14.31 -9.26
N VAL A 66 7.29 -14.33 -8.08
CA VAL A 66 8.12 -13.21 -7.59
C VAL A 66 9.30 -12.87 -8.49
N ASN A 67 9.91 -13.85 -9.16
CA ASN A 67 11.06 -13.60 -10.05
C ASN A 67 10.62 -12.86 -11.31
N GLU A 68 9.43 -13.15 -11.83
CA GLU A 68 8.89 -12.40 -12.96
C GLU A 68 8.44 -10.99 -12.57
N ALA A 69 7.93 -10.82 -11.35
CA ALA A 69 7.61 -9.49 -10.81
C ALA A 69 8.90 -8.66 -10.69
N LEU A 70 9.94 -9.22 -10.08
CA LEU A 70 11.26 -8.58 -9.95
C LEU A 70 11.83 -8.18 -11.32
N ALA A 71 11.83 -9.10 -12.30
CA ALA A 71 12.34 -8.81 -13.63
C ALA A 71 11.56 -7.69 -14.35
N ALA A 72 10.24 -7.65 -14.19
CA ALA A 72 9.41 -6.57 -14.75
C ALA A 72 9.71 -5.23 -14.07
N PHE A 73 9.86 -5.24 -12.75
CA PHE A 73 10.23 -4.06 -11.98
C PHE A 73 11.63 -3.54 -12.34
N GLU A 74 12.65 -4.39 -12.43
CA GLU A 74 14.01 -3.98 -12.78
C GLU A 74 14.07 -3.33 -14.16
N LYS A 75 13.34 -3.88 -15.14
CA LYS A 75 13.21 -3.28 -16.48
C LYS A 75 12.56 -1.89 -16.42
N TYR A 76 11.50 -1.74 -15.64
CA TYR A 76 10.85 -0.46 -15.40
C TYR A 76 11.79 0.54 -14.71
N GLN A 77 12.50 0.07 -13.67
CA GLN A 77 13.40 0.85 -12.85
C GLN A 77 14.59 1.39 -13.66
N ASP A 78 15.13 0.61 -14.60
CA ASP A 78 16.21 1.06 -15.49
C ASP A 78 15.77 2.25 -16.35
N VAL A 79 14.55 2.19 -16.92
CA VAL A 79 13.97 3.30 -17.69
C VAL A 79 13.74 4.51 -16.79
N LEU A 80 13.17 4.30 -15.60
CA LEU A 80 12.91 5.36 -14.62
C LEU A 80 14.20 6.05 -14.17
N ASN A 81 15.24 5.28 -13.82
CA ASN A 81 16.52 5.78 -13.33
C ASN A 81 17.29 6.59 -14.39
N LYS A 82 16.97 6.46 -15.68
CA LYS A 82 17.52 7.33 -16.74
C LYS A 82 16.89 8.72 -16.76
N LYS A 83 15.68 8.87 -16.21
CA LYS A 83 14.95 10.14 -16.11
C LYS A 83 15.28 10.94 -14.85
N PHE A 84 15.86 10.29 -13.84
CA PHE A 84 16.18 10.89 -12.54
C PHE A 84 17.66 10.71 -12.22
N SER A 85 18.33 11.79 -11.83
CA SER A 85 19.76 11.74 -11.50
C SER A 85 20.01 10.88 -10.25
N LYS A 86 21.27 10.50 -9.99
CA LYS A 86 21.61 9.85 -8.72
C LYS A 86 21.26 10.74 -7.52
N ALA A 87 21.51 12.05 -7.62
CA ALA A 87 21.23 13.00 -6.55
C ALA A 87 19.72 13.09 -6.23
N ASP A 88 18.86 13.08 -7.26
CA ASP A 88 17.40 13.08 -7.07
C ASP A 88 16.94 11.83 -6.31
N ARG A 89 17.53 10.67 -6.64
CA ARG A 89 17.23 9.38 -6.00
C ARG A 89 17.74 9.32 -4.56
N ASP A 90 18.98 9.76 -4.34
CA ASP A 90 19.57 9.84 -2.99
C ASP A 90 18.77 10.77 -2.08
N ALA A 91 18.25 11.88 -2.60
CA ALA A 91 17.40 12.80 -1.84
C ALA A 91 16.13 12.12 -1.30
N ILE A 92 15.52 11.21 -2.09
CA ILE A 92 14.37 10.42 -1.64
C ILE A 92 14.77 9.42 -0.56
N PHE A 93 15.90 8.73 -0.71
CA PHE A 93 16.39 7.84 0.34
C PHE A 93 16.68 8.60 1.64
N ASN A 94 17.31 9.78 1.57
CA ASN A 94 17.58 10.60 2.74
C ASN A 94 16.28 11.09 3.41
N ALA A 95 15.25 11.41 2.63
CA ALA A 95 13.94 11.73 3.19
C ALA A 95 13.33 10.52 3.95
N LEU A 96 13.48 9.31 3.39
CA LEU A 96 13.01 8.07 4.02
C LEU A 96 13.73 7.73 5.33
N GLU A 97 14.99 8.15 5.53
CA GLU A 97 15.70 7.94 6.81
C GLU A 97 15.02 8.61 8.00
N SER A 98 14.26 9.69 7.76
CA SER A 98 13.52 10.40 8.80
C SER A 98 12.14 9.80 9.10
N VAL A 99 11.65 8.90 8.24
CA VAL A 99 10.32 8.31 8.35
C VAL A 99 10.33 7.24 9.43
N LYS A 100 9.45 7.38 10.42
CA LYS A 100 9.26 6.39 11.48
C LYS A 100 8.12 5.46 11.12
N TYR A 101 8.14 4.24 11.67
CA TYR A 101 7.07 3.27 11.51
C TYR A 101 5.70 3.87 11.86
N ASP A 102 5.58 4.60 12.98
CA ASP A 102 4.32 5.20 13.44
C ASP A 102 3.74 6.27 12.48
N ASP A 103 4.58 6.90 11.65
CA ASP A 103 4.13 7.94 10.71
C ASP A 103 3.17 7.37 9.66
N TRP A 104 3.42 6.12 9.23
CA TRP A 104 2.64 5.44 8.21
C TRP A 104 1.79 4.29 8.75
N ALA A 105 2.21 3.61 9.82
CA ALA A 105 1.52 2.44 10.36
C ALA A 105 0.07 2.73 10.83
N LYS A 106 -0.21 3.97 11.24
CA LYS A 106 -1.56 4.43 11.60
C LYS A 106 -2.59 4.32 10.47
N HIS A 107 -2.13 4.23 9.20
CA HIS A 107 -3.00 4.08 8.04
C HIS A 107 -3.33 2.62 7.68
N LEU A 108 -2.58 1.66 8.25
CA LEU A 108 -2.68 0.24 7.88
C LEU A 108 -4.07 -0.34 8.11
N ASP A 109 -4.66 -0.05 9.27
CA ASP A 109 -5.98 -0.56 9.64
C ASP A 109 -7.09 -0.02 8.72
N ASN A 110 -7.01 1.26 8.33
CA ASN A 110 -7.97 1.88 7.42
C ASN A 110 -7.94 1.21 6.04
N PHE A 111 -6.75 1.01 5.47
CA PHE A 111 -6.62 0.33 4.18
C PHE A 111 -7.01 -1.15 4.26
N ALA A 112 -6.66 -1.84 5.34
CA ALA A 112 -7.02 -3.25 5.52
C ALA A 112 -8.54 -3.45 5.61
N LYS A 113 -9.25 -2.58 6.34
CA LYS A 113 -10.72 -2.56 6.42
C LYS A 113 -11.34 -2.25 5.06
N TYR A 114 -10.83 -1.23 4.37
CA TYR A 114 -11.32 -0.84 3.04
C TYR A 114 -11.17 -1.98 2.00
N LEU A 115 -10.03 -2.67 2.03
CA LEU A 115 -9.76 -3.83 1.16
C LEU A 115 -10.38 -5.14 1.66
N LYS A 116 -11.08 -5.11 2.81
CA LYS A 116 -11.75 -6.26 3.43
C LYS A 116 -10.80 -7.45 3.66
N ILE A 117 -9.59 -7.19 4.13
CA ILE A 117 -8.65 -8.26 4.48
C ILE A 117 -9.16 -8.96 5.76
N THR A 118 -9.59 -10.21 5.63
CA THR A 118 -10.19 -11.00 6.72
C THR A 118 -9.19 -11.88 7.48
N GLY A 119 -7.93 -11.93 7.04
CA GLY A 119 -6.86 -12.70 7.68
C GLY A 119 -6.16 -11.95 8.82
N ARG A 120 -5.40 -12.67 9.67
CA ARG A 120 -4.53 -12.04 10.67
C ARG A 120 -3.39 -11.34 9.94
N VAL A 121 -3.47 -10.01 9.87
CA VAL A 121 -2.41 -9.21 9.24
C VAL A 121 -1.35 -8.86 10.28
N SER A 122 -0.10 -9.26 10.04
CA SER A 122 1.03 -8.78 10.84
C SER A 122 1.49 -7.44 10.28
N PHE A 123 1.21 -6.37 11.03
CA PHE A 123 1.54 -5.01 10.62
C PHE A 123 2.95 -4.57 11.04
N GLY A 124 3.60 -5.24 11.99
CA GLY A 124 4.93 -4.85 12.51
C GLY A 124 6.12 -5.05 11.56
N TYR A 125 5.89 -5.13 10.25
CA TYR A 125 6.96 -5.19 9.25
C TYR A 125 7.36 -3.77 8.86
N ASP A 126 8.65 -3.44 9.04
CA ASP A 126 9.19 -2.14 8.67
C ASP A 126 9.67 -2.13 7.21
N LEU A 127 8.77 -1.73 6.32
CA LEU A 127 9.05 -1.59 4.89
C LEU A 127 10.13 -0.53 4.59
N VAL A 128 10.19 0.55 5.36
CA VAL A 128 11.11 1.67 5.10
C VAL A 128 12.55 1.21 5.28
N SER A 129 12.83 0.49 6.37
CA SER A 129 14.15 -0.07 6.63
C SER A 129 14.63 -1.00 5.51
N ASP A 130 13.75 -1.83 4.94
CA ASP A 130 14.13 -2.73 3.83
C ASP A 130 14.32 -1.98 2.51
N VAL A 131 13.59 -0.89 2.26
CA VAL A 131 13.83 0.01 1.11
C VAL A 131 15.18 0.73 1.25
N LEU A 132 15.53 1.21 2.45
CA LEU A 132 16.80 1.93 2.69
C LEU A 132 18.03 1.06 2.43
N LYS A 133 17.95 -0.26 2.69
CA LYS A 133 19.04 -1.21 2.38
C LYS A 133 19.38 -1.25 0.88
N VAL A 134 18.42 -0.93 0.01
CA VAL A 134 18.63 -0.91 -1.44
C VAL A 134 19.50 0.26 -1.87
N ARG A 135 19.59 1.34 -1.08
CA ARG A 135 20.45 2.49 -1.41
C ARG A 135 21.90 2.06 -1.62
N ASP A 136 22.39 1.18 -0.76
CA ASP A 136 23.80 0.81 -0.72
C ASP A 136 24.11 -0.34 -1.69
N THR A 137 23.15 -1.24 -1.92
CA THR A 137 23.34 -2.46 -2.74
C THR A 137 22.83 -2.32 -4.17
N GLY A 138 21.83 -1.48 -4.40
CA GLY A 138 21.04 -1.43 -5.63
C GLY A 138 20.18 -2.68 -5.90
N ASP A 139 20.22 -3.68 -5.02
CA ASP A 139 19.56 -4.97 -5.19
C ASP A 139 18.18 -5.00 -4.53
N TRP A 140 17.13 -5.07 -5.36
CA TRP A 140 15.74 -5.13 -4.92
C TRP A 140 15.27 -6.55 -4.61
N LYS A 141 16.03 -7.58 -4.99
CA LYS A 141 15.64 -8.98 -4.82
C LYS A 141 15.33 -9.34 -3.36
N PRO A 142 16.13 -8.94 -2.34
CA PRO A 142 15.81 -9.23 -0.95
C PRO A 142 14.45 -8.68 -0.53
N LEU A 143 14.10 -7.46 -0.95
CA LEU A 143 12.81 -6.85 -0.65
C LEU A 143 11.66 -7.64 -1.29
N PHE A 144 11.77 -7.98 -2.58
CA PHE A 144 10.74 -8.75 -3.30
C PHE A 144 10.47 -10.11 -2.65
N LEU A 145 11.51 -10.83 -2.23
CA LEU A 145 11.38 -12.11 -1.53
C LEU A 145 10.76 -11.96 -0.13
N THR A 146 11.06 -10.87 0.58
CA THR A 146 10.41 -10.58 1.86
C THR A 146 8.93 -10.26 1.67
N LEU A 147 8.58 -9.45 0.68
CA LEU A 147 7.19 -9.11 0.36
C LEU A 147 6.38 -10.37 0.00
N GLU A 148 6.94 -11.26 -0.82
CA GLU A 148 6.33 -12.56 -1.12
C GLU A 148 6.02 -13.34 0.15
N LYS A 149 7.00 -13.51 1.04
CA LYS A 149 6.83 -14.24 2.30
C LYS A 149 5.78 -13.63 3.22
N LYS A 150 5.69 -12.30 3.28
CA LYS A 150 4.73 -11.61 4.16
C LYS A 150 3.29 -11.65 3.65
N ALA A 151 3.11 -11.77 2.33
CA ALA A 151 1.79 -11.83 1.69
C ALA A 151 1.31 -13.25 1.35
N VAL A 152 1.99 -14.31 1.84
CA VAL A 152 1.58 -15.72 1.60
C VAL A 152 0.12 -15.98 1.99
N ASP A 153 -0.31 -15.48 3.15
CA ASP A 153 -1.66 -15.75 3.68
C ASP A 153 -2.70 -14.72 3.21
N THR A 154 -2.28 -13.47 3.01
CA THR A 154 -3.16 -12.30 2.79
C THR A 154 -3.19 -11.83 1.35
N GLY A 155 -2.30 -12.34 0.49
CA GLY A 155 -2.24 -12.04 -0.93
C GLY A 155 -1.82 -10.61 -1.27
N LEU A 156 -2.15 -10.17 -2.48
CA LEU A 156 -1.73 -8.88 -3.02
C LEU A 156 -2.32 -7.68 -2.28
N SER A 157 -3.49 -7.82 -1.67
CA SER A 157 -4.09 -6.74 -0.87
C SER A 157 -3.20 -6.33 0.30
N TYR A 158 -2.41 -7.25 0.88
CA TYR A 158 -1.46 -6.88 1.93
C TYR A 158 -0.36 -5.94 1.43
N LEU A 159 0.15 -6.18 0.21
CA LEU A 159 1.15 -5.30 -0.38
C LEU A 159 0.58 -3.91 -0.62
N VAL A 160 -0.67 -3.82 -1.12
CA VAL A 160 -1.36 -2.54 -1.28
C VAL A 160 -1.53 -1.83 0.07
N VAL A 161 -1.96 -2.54 1.13
CA VAL A 161 -2.08 -1.95 2.47
C VAL A 161 -0.76 -1.36 2.95
N LEU A 162 0.35 -2.11 2.86
CA LEU A 162 1.66 -1.62 3.29
C LEU A 162 2.11 -0.39 2.50
N MET A 163 2.06 -0.48 1.18
CA MET A 163 2.63 0.55 0.30
C MET A 163 1.76 1.80 0.22
N PHE A 164 0.43 1.68 0.27
CA PHE A 164 -0.44 2.86 0.33
C PHE A 164 -0.38 3.53 1.70
N SER A 165 -0.20 2.76 2.78
CA SER A 165 0.06 3.34 4.09
C SER A 165 1.36 4.13 4.10
N LEU A 166 2.42 3.61 3.47
CA LEU A 166 3.68 4.33 3.31
C LEU A 166 3.48 5.64 2.53
N ILE A 167 2.80 5.60 1.37
CA ILE A 167 2.52 6.81 0.58
C ILE A 167 1.66 7.81 1.37
N ALA A 168 0.70 7.34 2.16
CA ALA A 168 -0.16 8.20 2.98
C ALA A 168 0.61 8.86 4.15
N GLY A 169 1.54 8.12 4.77
CA GLY A 169 2.32 8.58 5.92
C GLY A 169 3.60 9.35 5.57
N THR A 170 3.91 9.51 4.29
CA THR A 170 5.16 10.14 3.84
C THR A 170 4.93 11.17 2.73
N THR A 171 5.90 12.06 2.54
CA THR A 171 5.89 12.99 1.39
C THR A 171 6.95 12.55 0.40
N LEU A 172 6.58 11.65 -0.49
CA LEU A 172 7.46 11.17 -1.56
C LEU A 172 7.39 12.08 -2.78
N GLY A 173 8.55 12.37 -3.37
CA GLY A 173 8.63 12.94 -4.71
C GLY A 173 8.23 11.92 -5.78
N ILE A 174 8.11 12.37 -7.03
CA ILE A 174 7.64 11.56 -8.17
C ILE A 174 8.41 10.24 -8.31
N TRP A 175 9.74 10.27 -8.20
CA TRP A 175 10.55 9.05 -8.29
C TRP A 175 10.22 8.04 -7.17
N GLY A 176 10.07 8.51 -5.93
CA GLY A 176 9.75 7.63 -4.79
C GLY A 176 8.39 6.97 -4.94
N VAL A 177 7.38 7.74 -5.38
CA VAL A 177 6.05 7.22 -5.68
C VAL A 177 6.09 6.23 -6.85
N ALA A 178 6.82 6.54 -7.91
CA ALA A 178 7.00 5.66 -9.07
C ALA A 178 7.63 4.32 -8.67
N ILE A 179 8.63 4.32 -7.79
CA ILE A 179 9.24 3.08 -7.28
C ILE A 179 8.25 2.25 -6.47
N VAL A 180 7.59 2.85 -5.46
CA VAL A 180 6.64 2.12 -4.59
C VAL A 180 5.50 1.53 -5.42
N THR A 181 4.92 2.32 -6.31
CA THR A 181 3.81 1.87 -7.16
C THR A 181 4.27 0.91 -8.25
N GLY A 182 5.49 1.07 -8.76
CA GLY A 182 6.11 0.13 -9.69
C GLY A 182 6.25 -1.27 -9.09
N ILE A 183 6.61 -1.37 -7.81
CA ILE A 183 6.62 -2.67 -7.11
C ILE A 183 5.20 -3.27 -7.09
N LEU A 184 4.16 -2.50 -6.73
CA LEU A 184 2.77 -2.98 -6.75
C LEU A 184 2.35 -3.47 -8.14
N CYS A 185 2.57 -2.67 -9.18
CA CYS A 185 2.25 -3.04 -10.57
C CYS A 185 2.94 -4.33 -10.97
N SER A 186 4.21 -4.52 -10.61
CA SER A 186 4.97 -5.72 -10.96
C SER A 186 4.39 -7.01 -10.37
N PHE A 187 3.79 -6.93 -9.17
CA PHE A 187 3.13 -8.06 -8.51
C PHE A 187 1.67 -8.27 -8.98
N ILE A 188 0.97 -7.20 -9.35
CA ILE A 188 -0.47 -7.24 -9.66
C ILE A 188 -0.73 -7.49 -11.15
N ASP A 189 -0.13 -6.66 -12.00
CA ASP A 189 -0.33 -6.66 -13.44
C ASP A 189 0.78 -5.83 -14.10
N LYS A 190 1.71 -6.53 -14.75
CA LYS A 190 2.94 -5.93 -15.30
C LYS A 190 2.64 -4.91 -16.41
N SER A 191 1.46 -4.96 -17.05
CA SER A 191 1.10 -3.94 -18.06
C SER A 191 0.91 -2.56 -17.43
N MET A 192 0.51 -2.49 -16.16
CA MET A 192 0.28 -1.24 -15.42
C MET A 192 1.57 -0.44 -15.15
N LEU A 193 2.75 -1.01 -15.41
CA LEU A 193 4.03 -0.29 -15.34
C LEU A 193 4.14 0.79 -16.43
N ASN A 194 3.53 0.57 -17.60
CA ASN A 194 3.48 1.58 -18.66
C ASN A 194 2.50 2.69 -18.28
N ASP A 195 1.31 2.30 -17.80
CA ASP A 195 0.26 3.23 -17.35
C ASP A 195 0.76 4.13 -16.21
N LEU A 196 1.64 3.61 -15.34
CA LEU A 196 2.28 4.38 -14.27
C LEU A 196 3.13 5.54 -14.78
N ASN A 197 3.92 5.32 -15.84
CA ASN A 197 4.74 6.40 -16.42
C ASN A 197 3.84 7.50 -17.01
N GLU A 198 2.79 7.10 -17.74
CA GLU A 198 1.83 8.04 -18.31
C GLU A 198 1.04 8.79 -17.24
N ALA A 199 0.67 8.11 -16.16
CA ALA A 199 -0.09 8.68 -15.05
C ALA A 199 0.72 9.72 -14.25
N LEU A 200 2.04 9.50 -14.12
CA LEU A 200 2.95 10.43 -13.44
C LEU A 200 3.58 11.47 -14.37
N GLY A 201 3.32 11.38 -15.69
CA GLY A 201 3.84 12.32 -16.68
C GLY A 201 5.35 12.25 -16.88
N ILE A 202 5.95 11.05 -16.70
CA ILE A 202 7.40 10.84 -16.75
C ILE A 202 7.87 10.14 -18.00
#